data_AF-A0AAD7YNI7-F1
#
_entry.id   AF-A0AAD7YNI7-F1
#
_cell.length_a   1.000
_cell.length_b   1.000
_cell.length_c   1.000
_cell.angle_alpha   90.00
_cell.angle_beta   90.00
_cell.angle_gamma   90.00
#
_symmetry.space_group_name_H-M   'P 1'
#
loop_
_entity.id
_entity.type
_entity.pdbx_description
1 polymer ?
#
loop_
_entity_poly.entity_id
_entity_poly.type
_entity_poly.pdbx_seq_one_letter_code
_entity_poly.pdbx_strand_id
1 'polypeptide(L)'
;MYRLLILSTLFFVSASADADKRECEKLFDPRAVRCCQKTSDLEDNFVKSEDVKECLQGNMDPTVCEYDLCIAKKRGFATDDNKLDTSKMEELMAKDFGSDAELMKDLKSKCIDGDLNKYGPPEICDFIKIRNCLKMTLLKHCPEWNINDACNEFKGLVQECGKTVFS
;
A
#
# COMPACT_ATOMS: atom_id res chain seq x y z
N MET A 1 25.03 -30.15 42.73
CA MET A 1 24.27 -28.89 42.58
C MET A 1 24.51 -28.33 41.17
N TYR A 2 23.83 -28.85 40.14
CA TYR A 2 23.85 -28.27 38.78
C TYR A 2 22.58 -28.75 38.04
N ARG A 3 21.46 -28.12 38.35
CA ARG A 3 20.21 -28.18 37.58
C ARG A 3 19.62 -26.78 37.76
N LEU A 4 19.16 -26.14 36.68
CA LEU A 4 18.64 -24.75 36.61
C LEU A 4 19.59 -23.70 35.98
N LEU A 5 20.24 -24.00 34.85
CA LEU A 5 20.88 -22.96 34.02
C LEU A 5 20.64 -23.16 32.51
N ILE A 6 19.43 -23.58 32.12
CA ILE A 6 19.05 -23.61 30.70
C ILE A 6 17.56 -23.29 30.60
N LEU A 7 17.15 -22.02 30.75
CA LEU A 7 15.77 -21.60 30.46
C LEU A 7 15.61 -20.06 30.47
N SER A 8 16.56 -19.29 29.93
CA SER A 8 16.47 -17.82 29.95
C SER A 8 16.82 -17.10 28.64
N THR A 9 16.95 -17.82 27.52
CA THR A 9 17.36 -17.21 26.23
C THR A 9 16.26 -17.11 25.17
N LEU A 10 14.97 -17.31 25.50
CA LEU A 10 13.89 -17.35 24.51
C LEU A 10 12.87 -16.19 24.57
N PHE A 11 13.13 -15.10 25.31
CA PHE A 11 12.13 -14.03 25.50
C PHE A 11 12.41 -12.68 24.83
N PHE A 12 13.47 -12.54 24.01
CA PHE A 12 13.85 -11.24 23.44
C PHE A 12 13.55 -11.03 21.94
N VAL A 13 12.84 -11.93 21.26
CA VAL A 13 12.67 -11.85 19.79
C VAL A 13 11.31 -11.29 19.35
N SER A 14 10.31 -11.15 20.22
CA SER A 14 8.96 -10.77 19.79
C SER A 14 8.64 -9.27 19.82
N ALA A 15 9.48 -8.41 20.38
CA ALA A 15 9.16 -6.98 20.53
C ALA A 15 9.55 -6.09 19.33
N SER A 16 10.44 -6.55 18.44
CA SER A 16 10.89 -5.74 17.30
C SER A 16 9.88 -5.74 16.13
N ALA A 17 9.13 -6.84 15.96
CA ALA A 17 8.22 -6.99 14.82
C ALA A 17 7.04 -5.98 14.86
N ASP A 18 6.52 -5.67 16.05
CA ASP A 18 5.40 -4.74 16.20
C ASP A 18 5.82 -3.27 16.08
N ALA A 19 7.04 -2.93 16.51
CA ALA A 19 7.60 -1.59 16.34
C ALA A 19 7.86 -1.29 14.84
N ASP A 20 8.33 -2.28 14.09
CA ASP A 20 8.58 -2.17 12.65
C ASP A 20 7.27 -1.94 11.87
N LYS A 21 6.18 -2.59 12.26
CA LYS A 21 4.88 -2.46 11.55
C LYS A 21 4.30 -1.05 11.64
N ARG A 22 4.40 -0.41 12.81
CA ARG A 22 3.86 0.94 13.03
C ARG A 22 4.64 2.01 12.26
N GLU A 23 5.95 1.84 12.12
CA GLU A 23 6.77 2.69 11.26
C GLU A 23 6.38 2.54 9.79
N CYS A 24 6.03 1.32 9.34
CA CYS A 24 5.54 1.08 7.99
C CYS A 24 4.19 1.74 7.66
N GLU A 25 3.34 1.97 8.66
CA GLU A 25 2.06 2.67 8.45
C GLU A 25 2.25 4.12 7.98
N LYS A 26 3.41 4.73 8.27
CA LYS A 26 3.76 6.08 7.75
C LYS A 26 3.77 6.11 6.22
N LEU A 27 4.03 4.98 5.55
CA LEU A 27 4.04 4.90 4.09
C LEU A 27 2.63 4.98 3.46
N PHE A 28 1.57 4.84 4.25
CA PHE A 28 0.20 5.04 3.79
C PHE A 28 -0.21 6.52 3.75
N ASP A 29 0.58 7.39 4.38
CA ASP A 29 0.39 8.84 4.32
C ASP A 29 0.47 9.32 2.85
N PRO A 30 -0.49 10.15 2.39
CA PRO A 30 -0.47 10.70 1.03
C PRO A 30 0.82 11.47 0.67
N ARG A 31 1.59 11.94 1.65
CA ARG A 31 2.89 12.59 1.43
C ARG A 31 3.94 11.63 0.88
N ALA A 32 3.86 10.34 1.21
CA ALA A 32 4.88 9.36 0.83
C ALA A 32 4.96 9.21 -0.71
N VAL A 33 3.83 9.08 -1.39
CA VAL A 33 3.78 8.92 -2.85
C VAL A 33 4.19 10.19 -3.61
N ARG A 34 4.05 11.37 -3.01
CA ARG A 34 4.61 12.63 -3.55
C ARG A 34 6.14 12.69 -3.49
N CYS A 35 6.78 11.79 -2.75
CA CYS A 35 8.23 11.71 -2.71
C CYS A 35 8.84 10.97 -3.89
N CYS A 36 8.03 10.32 -4.72
CA CYS A 36 8.50 9.71 -5.94
C CYS A 36 8.09 10.54 -7.15
N GLN A 37 9.08 10.99 -7.93
CA GLN A 37 8.89 11.98 -9.00
C GLN A 37 8.05 11.46 -10.16
N LYS A 38 8.17 10.16 -10.47
CA LYS A 38 7.41 9.55 -11.57
C LYS A 38 6.00 9.12 -11.14
N THR A 39 5.78 8.92 -9.83
CA THR A 39 4.46 8.54 -9.31
C THR A 39 3.61 9.73 -8.87
N SER A 40 4.15 10.94 -8.76
CA SER A 40 3.31 12.13 -8.60
C SER A 40 2.36 12.30 -9.78
N ASP A 41 2.79 11.90 -10.99
CA ASP A 41 1.92 11.83 -12.16
C ASP A 41 0.85 10.72 -12.02
N LEU A 42 1.12 9.66 -11.26
CA LEU A 42 0.21 8.54 -11.04
C LEU A 42 -0.84 8.82 -9.96
N GLU A 43 -0.46 9.46 -8.84
CA GLU A 43 -1.44 9.95 -7.87
C GLU A 43 -2.32 11.04 -8.53
N ASP A 44 -1.73 11.87 -9.40
CA ASP A 44 -2.47 12.81 -10.23
C ASP A 44 -3.42 12.10 -11.21
N ASN A 45 -3.03 11.00 -11.84
CA ASN A 45 -3.91 10.25 -12.75
C ASN A 45 -4.97 9.40 -12.02
N PHE A 46 -4.68 8.91 -10.80
CA PHE A 46 -5.62 8.13 -9.99
C PHE A 46 -6.63 9.00 -9.23
N VAL A 47 -6.22 10.20 -8.79
CA VAL A 47 -6.99 11.07 -7.88
C VAL A 47 -7.45 12.38 -8.52
N LYS A 48 -6.80 12.87 -9.59
CA LYS A 48 -7.18 14.13 -10.26
C LYS A 48 -7.96 13.95 -11.57
N SER A 49 -8.33 12.73 -11.96
CA SER A 49 -9.34 12.57 -13.02
C SER A 49 -10.60 13.32 -12.58
N GLU A 50 -11.23 14.08 -13.49
CA GLU A 50 -12.44 14.83 -13.13
C GLU A 50 -13.54 13.91 -12.58
N ASP A 51 -13.51 12.64 -12.98
CA ASP A 51 -14.45 11.59 -12.60
C ASP A 51 -14.36 11.18 -11.12
N VAL A 52 -13.22 11.41 -10.45
CA VAL A 52 -13.01 11.08 -9.04
C VAL A 52 -13.07 12.28 -8.10
N LYS A 53 -13.16 13.52 -8.64
CA LYS A 53 -13.36 14.73 -7.82
C LYS A 53 -14.66 14.68 -7.01
N GLU A 54 -15.69 14.01 -7.53
CA GLU A 54 -16.95 13.79 -6.82
C GLU A 54 -16.78 12.93 -5.56
N CYS A 55 -15.79 12.02 -5.56
CA CYS A 55 -15.49 11.20 -4.39
C CYS A 55 -14.95 12.03 -3.21
N LEU A 56 -14.35 13.21 -3.49
CA LEU A 56 -13.87 14.14 -2.46
C LEU A 56 -14.99 14.90 -1.74
N GLN A 57 -16.23 14.83 -2.23
CA GLN A 57 -17.37 15.49 -1.58
C GLN A 57 -17.93 14.68 -0.40
N GLY A 58 -17.46 13.44 -0.21
CA GLY A 58 -17.82 12.58 0.92
C GLY A 58 -16.95 12.80 2.16
N ASN A 59 -17.15 11.95 3.18
CA ASN A 59 -16.37 11.98 4.40
C ASN A 59 -14.92 11.56 4.10
N MET A 60 -13.95 12.48 4.24
CA MET A 60 -12.52 12.22 3.94
C MET A 60 -11.78 11.51 5.08
N ASP A 61 -12.51 10.93 6.04
CA ASP A 61 -11.88 10.15 7.10
C ASP A 61 -11.11 8.96 6.46
N PRO A 62 -9.78 8.85 6.68
CA PRO A 62 -8.96 7.80 6.07
C PRO A 62 -9.33 6.38 6.54
N THR A 63 -10.15 6.25 7.59
CA THR A 63 -10.71 4.98 8.06
C THR A 63 -12.04 4.62 7.38
N VAL A 64 -12.67 5.58 6.68
CA VAL A 64 -13.96 5.40 6.02
C VAL A 64 -13.75 4.94 4.58
N CYS A 65 -14.35 3.80 4.27
CA CYS A 65 -14.23 3.09 3.00
C CYS A 65 -14.94 3.75 1.81
N GLU A 66 -15.81 4.72 2.07
CA GLU A 66 -16.67 5.35 1.07
C GLU A 66 -15.86 6.03 -0.03
N TYR A 67 -14.75 6.67 0.34
CA TYR A 67 -13.86 7.33 -0.61
C TYR A 67 -13.23 6.33 -1.59
N ASP A 68 -12.61 5.26 -1.06
CA ASP A 68 -11.94 4.25 -1.90
C ASP A 68 -12.93 3.41 -2.71
N LEU A 69 -14.09 3.10 -2.14
CA LEU A 69 -15.18 2.45 -2.87
C LEU A 69 -15.70 3.33 -4.01
N CYS A 70 -15.83 4.65 -3.79
CA CYS A 70 -16.24 5.58 -4.84
C CYS A 70 -15.24 5.57 -6.00
N ILE A 71 -13.94 5.65 -5.72
CA ILE A 71 -12.89 5.55 -6.74
C ILE A 71 -12.99 4.20 -7.47
N ALA A 72 -13.18 3.11 -6.73
CA ALA A 72 -13.26 1.78 -7.31
C ALA A 72 -14.45 1.62 -8.26
N LYS A 73 -15.62 2.16 -7.91
CA LYS A 73 -16.79 2.21 -8.79
C LYS A 73 -16.54 3.04 -10.04
N LYS A 74 -15.98 4.24 -9.88
CA LYS A 74 -15.71 5.15 -11.01
C LYS A 74 -14.70 4.57 -11.99
N ARG A 75 -13.69 3.84 -11.50
CA ARG A 75 -12.70 3.16 -12.35
C ARG A 75 -13.16 1.78 -12.83
N GLY A 76 -14.26 1.26 -12.31
CA GLY A 76 -14.89 0.02 -12.79
C GLY A 76 -14.29 -1.26 -12.22
N PHE A 77 -13.66 -1.21 -11.04
CA PHE A 77 -13.11 -2.38 -10.34
C PHE A 77 -13.80 -2.69 -9.00
N ALA A 78 -14.98 -2.10 -8.78
CA ALA A 78 -15.91 -2.54 -7.75
C ALA A 78 -17.14 -3.18 -8.41
N THR A 79 -17.60 -4.29 -7.86
CA THR A 79 -18.85 -4.94 -8.22
C THR A 79 -20.06 -4.16 -7.68
N ASP A 80 -21.26 -4.49 -8.18
CA ASP A 80 -22.52 -3.89 -7.72
C ASP A 80 -22.80 -4.16 -6.23
N ASP A 81 -22.29 -5.27 -5.68
CA ASP A 81 -22.36 -5.62 -4.26
C ASP A 81 -21.21 -5.04 -3.42
N ASN A 82 -20.50 -4.02 -3.94
CA ASN A 82 -19.40 -3.32 -3.29
C ASN A 82 -18.23 -4.24 -2.91
N LYS A 83 -17.92 -5.23 -3.73
CA LYS A 83 -16.72 -6.08 -3.58
C LYS A 83 -15.67 -5.71 -4.61
N LEU A 84 -14.43 -6.11 -4.33
CA LEU A 84 -13.33 -5.90 -5.26
C LEU A 84 -13.47 -6.85 -6.46
N ASP A 85 -13.50 -6.29 -7.67
CA ASP A 85 -13.38 -7.06 -8.92
C ASP A 85 -11.90 -7.13 -9.30
N THR A 86 -11.23 -8.21 -8.88
CA THR A 86 -9.80 -8.40 -9.10
C THR A 86 -9.45 -8.57 -10.58
N SER A 87 -10.36 -9.11 -11.39
CA SER A 87 -10.17 -9.23 -12.85
C SER A 87 -10.18 -7.86 -13.52
N LYS A 88 -11.14 -7.00 -13.17
CA LYS A 88 -11.16 -5.61 -13.67
C LYS A 88 -10.01 -4.79 -13.15
N MET A 89 -9.59 -5.04 -11.91
CA MET A 89 -8.38 -4.43 -11.38
C MET A 89 -7.14 -4.85 -12.19
N GLU A 90 -6.98 -6.13 -12.52
CA GLU A 90 -5.86 -6.60 -13.35
C GLU A 90 -5.84 -5.93 -14.72
N GLU A 91 -7.00 -5.85 -15.39
CA GLU A 91 -7.15 -5.16 -16.66
C GLU A 91 -6.70 -3.69 -16.57
N LEU A 92 -7.13 -2.97 -15.52
CA LEU A 92 -6.74 -1.58 -15.28
C LEU A 92 -5.25 -1.43 -15.00
N MET A 93 -4.67 -2.32 -14.18
CA MET A 93 -3.25 -2.25 -13.86
C MET A 93 -2.40 -2.56 -15.10
N ALA A 94 -2.80 -3.53 -15.92
CA ALA A 94 -2.13 -3.83 -17.18
C ALA A 94 -2.21 -2.65 -18.16
N LYS A 95 -3.31 -1.90 -18.17
CA LYS A 95 -3.45 -0.68 -18.97
C LYS A 95 -2.54 0.45 -18.46
N ASP A 96 -2.52 0.69 -17.15
CA ASP A 96 -1.80 1.82 -16.55
C ASP A 96 -0.28 1.54 -16.45
N PHE A 97 0.13 0.27 -16.27
CA PHE A 97 1.51 -0.13 -15.94
C PHE A 97 2.08 -1.25 -16.83
N GLY A 98 1.38 -1.71 -17.87
CA GLY A 98 1.79 -2.85 -18.69
C GLY A 98 3.14 -2.72 -19.40
N SER A 99 3.68 -1.50 -19.51
CA SER A 99 5.03 -1.24 -20.04
C SER A 99 6.15 -1.56 -19.05
N ASP A 100 5.84 -1.69 -17.75
CA ASP A 100 6.77 -2.06 -16.69
C ASP A 100 6.47 -3.48 -16.20
N ALA A 101 7.17 -4.46 -16.77
CA ALA A 101 6.94 -5.87 -16.51
C ALA A 101 7.27 -6.27 -15.05
N GLU A 102 8.26 -5.65 -14.43
CA GLU A 102 8.64 -5.95 -13.05
C GLU A 102 7.61 -5.37 -12.06
N LEU A 103 7.17 -4.14 -12.30
CA LEU A 103 6.10 -3.53 -11.53
C LEU A 103 4.80 -4.35 -11.66
N MET A 104 4.40 -4.74 -12.87
CA MET A 104 3.19 -5.54 -13.08
C MET A 104 3.27 -6.91 -12.42
N LYS A 105 4.43 -7.56 -12.43
CA LYS A 105 4.65 -8.82 -11.71
C LYS A 105 4.45 -8.65 -10.21
N ASP A 106 5.01 -7.59 -9.63
CA ASP A 106 4.84 -7.29 -8.21
C ASP A 106 3.39 -6.91 -7.87
N LEU A 107 2.73 -6.06 -8.68
CA LEU A 107 1.33 -5.67 -8.50
C LEU A 107 0.40 -6.89 -8.53
N LYS A 108 0.59 -7.79 -9.50
CA LYS A 108 -0.20 -9.01 -9.61
C LYS A 108 0.00 -9.92 -8.40
N SER A 109 1.24 -10.29 -8.11
CA SER A 109 1.55 -11.25 -7.04
C SER A 109 1.23 -10.73 -5.64
N LYS A 110 1.25 -9.41 -5.42
CA LYS A 110 1.09 -8.83 -4.07
C LYS A 110 -0.27 -8.21 -3.83
N CYS A 111 -0.83 -7.53 -4.82
CA CYS A 111 -2.07 -6.77 -4.65
C CYS A 111 -3.28 -7.48 -5.23
N ILE A 112 -3.14 -8.21 -6.34
CA ILE A 112 -4.27 -8.86 -7.01
C ILE A 112 -4.46 -10.28 -6.46
N ASP A 113 -3.39 -11.08 -6.50
CA ASP A 113 -3.38 -12.47 -6.06
C ASP A 113 -2.89 -12.64 -4.60
N GLY A 114 -2.44 -11.54 -3.99
CA GLY A 114 -1.79 -11.55 -2.67
C GLY A 114 -2.73 -11.36 -1.49
N ASP A 115 -2.19 -11.54 -0.28
CA ASP A 115 -2.93 -11.34 0.97
C ASP A 115 -3.02 -9.85 1.34
N LEU A 116 -4.20 -9.28 1.13
CA LEU A 116 -4.48 -7.88 1.45
C LEU A 116 -4.40 -7.54 2.94
N ASN A 117 -4.49 -8.52 3.84
CA ASN A 117 -4.37 -8.27 5.29
C ASN A 117 -2.96 -7.85 5.72
N LYS A 118 -1.96 -7.96 4.83
CA LYS A 118 -0.63 -7.37 5.04
C LYS A 118 -0.63 -5.85 4.94
N TYR A 119 -1.65 -5.24 4.31
CA TYR A 119 -1.69 -3.82 3.96
C TYR A 119 -2.64 -2.98 4.83
N GLY A 120 -3.10 -3.56 5.94
CA GLY A 120 -3.79 -2.85 7.00
C GLY A 120 -4.55 -3.81 7.90
N PRO A 121 -5.16 -3.30 8.96
CA PRO A 121 -5.78 -4.16 9.95
C PRO A 121 -7.04 -4.85 9.41
N PRO A 122 -7.47 -5.99 10.00
CA PRO A 122 -8.57 -6.79 9.46
C PRO A 122 -9.88 -6.03 9.26
N GLU A 123 -10.16 -5.05 10.12
CA GLU A 123 -11.38 -4.25 10.18
C GLU A 123 -11.51 -3.17 9.09
N ILE A 124 -10.42 -2.78 8.44
CA ILE A 124 -10.51 -1.85 7.30
C ILE A 124 -10.97 -2.61 6.05
N CYS A 125 -11.72 -1.94 5.18
CA CYS A 125 -12.19 -2.59 3.95
C CYS A 125 -11.06 -2.88 2.97
N ASP A 126 -11.35 -3.81 2.07
CA ASP A 126 -10.44 -4.26 1.01
C ASP A 126 -10.03 -3.12 0.06
N PHE A 127 -10.88 -2.11 -0.15
CA PHE A 127 -10.54 -0.95 -0.99
C PHE A 127 -9.45 -0.05 -0.37
N ILE A 128 -9.37 0.03 0.95
CA ILE A 128 -8.25 0.72 1.62
C ILE A 128 -7.00 -0.16 1.54
N LYS A 129 -7.13 -1.46 1.85
CA LYS A 129 -6.01 -2.41 1.79
C LYS A 129 -5.37 -2.45 0.40
N ILE A 130 -6.19 -2.46 -0.65
CA ILE A 130 -5.70 -2.48 -2.03
C ILE A 130 -5.01 -1.16 -2.39
N ARG A 131 -5.56 0.00 -2.03
CA ARG A 131 -4.90 1.29 -2.20
C ARG A 131 -3.52 1.29 -1.53
N ASN A 132 -3.45 0.80 -0.30
CA ASN A 132 -2.19 0.72 0.45
C ASN A 132 -1.19 -0.22 -0.24
N CYS A 133 -1.63 -1.38 -0.74
CA CYS A 133 -0.79 -2.29 -1.51
C CYS A 133 -0.22 -1.62 -2.77
N LEU A 134 -1.07 -0.93 -3.53
CA LEU A 134 -0.67 -0.21 -4.74
C LEU A 134 0.37 0.86 -4.41
N LYS A 135 0.08 1.74 -3.44
CA LYS A 135 1.00 2.81 -3.01
C LYS A 135 2.38 2.25 -2.63
N MET A 136 2.38 1.20 -1.81
CA MET A 136 3.60 0.54 -1.35
C MET A 136 4.41 -0.07 -2.50
N THR A 137 3.73 -0.74 -3.43
CA THR A 137 4.37 -1.37 -4.57
C THR A 137 4.95 -0.32 -5.53
N LEU A 138 4.21 0.75 -5.80
CA LEU A 138 4.67 1.87 -6.63
C LEU A 138 5.89 2.57 -6.01
N LEU A 139 5.86 2.81 -4.69
CA LEU A 139 6.99 3.40 -3.97
C LEU A 139 8.25 2.52 -4.03
N LYS A 140 8.10 1.20 -3.91
CA LYS A 140 9.22 0.25 -4.04
C LYS A 140 9.88 0.33 -5.41
N HIS A 141 9.07 0.51 -6.46
CA HIS A 141 9.51 0.63 -7.85
C HIS A 141 9.82 2.08 -8.26
N CYS A 142 9.89 3.00 -7.31
CA CYS A 142 10.17 4.39 -7.62
C CYS A 142 11.57 4.55 -8.25
N PRO A 143 11.67 4.98 -9.51
CA PRO A 143 12.96 5.12 -10.19
C PRO A 143 13.72 6.35 -9.70
N GLU A 144 13.00 7.40 -9.30
CA GLU A 144 13.57 8.68 -8.92
C GLU A 144 12.80 9.32 -7.76
N TRP A 145 13.55 9.64 -6.70
CA TRP A 145 13.02 10.20 -5.46
C TRP A 145 13.30 11.70 -5.39
N ASN A 146 12.34 12.46 -4.88
CA ASN A 146 12.55 13.85 -4.54
C ASN A 146 13.62 14.00 -3.46
N ILE A 147 14.58 14.90 -3.70
CA ILE A 147 15.73 15.11 -2.81
C ILE A 147 15.35 16.16 -1.75
N ASN A 148 14.78 15.69 -0.65
CA ASN A 148 14.59 16.47 0.57
C ASN A 148 14.52 15.54 1.80
N ASP A 149 14.67 16.10 3.00
CA ASP A 149 14.77 15.32 4.24
C ASP A 149 13.56 14.41 4.48
N ALA A 150 12.34 14.91 4.24
CA ALA A 150 11.12 14.12 4.41
C ALA A 150 11.05 12.94 3.44
N CYS A 151 11.47 13.13 2.19
CA CYS A 151 11.48 12.08 1.18
C CYS A 151 12.60 11.05 1.37
N ASN A 152 13.71 11.47 1.98
CA ASN A 152 14.76 10.53 2.40
C ASN A 152 14.29 9.60 3.52
N GLU A 153 13.48 10.11 4.48
CA GLU A 153 12.85 9.26 5.51
C GLU A 153 11.94 8.20 4.87
N PHE A 154 11.02 8.61 3.99
CA PHE A 154 10.13 7.67 3.30
C PHE A 154 10.88 6.64 2.45
N LYS A 155 11.95 7.05 1.77
CA LYS A 155 12.80 6.13 1.00
C LYS A 155 13.43 5.07 1.90
N GLY A 156 13.92 5.44 3.08
CA GLY A 156 14.44 4.51 4.08
C GLY A 156 13.38 3.52 4.55
N LEU A 157 12.20 4.03 4.92
CA LEU A 157 11.07 3.20 5.35
C LEU A 157 10.64 2.19 4.28
N VAL A 158 10.60 2.58 2.99
CA VAL A 158 10.28 1.62 1.91
C VAL A 158 11.27 0.46 1.84
N GLN A 159 12.56 0.71 2.08
CA GLN A 159 13.59 -0.34 2.07
C GLN A 159 13.48 -1.27 3.28
N GLU A 160 13.09 -0.75 4.43
CA GLU A 160 12.91 -1.51 5.67
C GLU A 160 11.62 -2.32 5.64
N CYS A 161 10.49 -1.67 5.38
CA CYS A 161 9.18 -2.28 5.25
C CYS A 161 9.10 -3.24 4.06
N GLY A 162 9.92 -2.99 3.03
CA GLY A 162 10.28 -3.89 1.93
C GLY A 162 10.56 -5.33 2.35
N LYS A 163 11.12 -5.52 3.54
CA LYS A 163 11.59 -6.82 4.04
C LYS A 163 10.57 -7.52 4.95
N THR A 164 9.68 -6.77 5.59
CA THR A 164 8.72 -7.29 6.58
C THR A 164 7.29 -7.40 6.06
N VAL A 165 6.84 -6.42 5.25
CA VAL A 165 5.49 -6.40 4.67
C VAL A 165 5.41 -7.23 3.37
N PHE A 166 6.54 -7.42 2.68
CA PHE A 166 6.59 -8.07 1.36
C PHE A 166 7.31 -9.44 1.33
N SER A 167 7.61 -10.03 2.49
CA SER A 167 8.12 -11.41 2.61
C SER A 167 6.99 -12.42 2.80
#